data_AF-A0A7C6NPT3-F1
#
_entry.id   AF-A0A7C6NPT3-F1
#
_cell.length_a   1.000
_cell.length_b   1.000
_cell.length_c   1.000
_cell.angle_alpha   90.00
_cell.angle_beta   90.00
_cell.angle_gamma   90.00
#
_symmetry.space_group_name_H-M   'P 1'
#
loop_
_entity.id
_entity.type
_entity.pdbx_description
1 polymer ?
#
loop_
_entity_poly.entity_id
_entity_poly.type
_entity_poly.pdbx_seq_one_letter_code
_entity_poly.pdbx_strand_id
1 'polypeptide(L)'
;MKDALIGKWSQNEGQDYPGLWFDFKEDGSFKAGYEAMGIESGGTWTAEGNKIDMDQTYHTFGFIGKTIGIFEIEGDQLKLEMVSEEVGRPETFGAPLLYTKI
;
A
#
# COMPACT_ATOMS: atom_id res chain seq x y z
N MET A 1 -3.33 3.46 -15.15
CA MET A 1 -2.96 3.95 -13.80
C MET A 1 -3.01 2.82 -12.78
N LYS A 2 -4.12 2.08 -12.63
CA LYS A 2 -4.15 0.81 -11.88
C LYS A 2 -3.01 -0.13 -12.26
N ASP A 3 -2.77 -0.33 -13.56
CA ASP A 3 -1.75 -1.26 -14.04
C ASP A 3 -0.32 -0.84 -13.66
N ALA A 4 -0.10 0.44 -13.35
CA ALA A 4 1.20 0.91 -12.91
C ALA A 4 1.53 0.45 -11.48
N LEU A 5 0.52 0.27 -10.60
CA LEU A 5 0.69 -0.25 -9.24
C LEU A 5 1.08 -1.73 -9.22
N ILE A 6 0.80 -2.48 -10.29
CA ILE A 6 1.02 -3.92 -10.32
C ILE A 6 2.52 -4.23 -10.20
N GLY A 7 2.82 -5.18 -9.31
CA GLY A 7 4.17 -5.58 -8.93
C GLY A 7 4.48 -5.29 -7.46
N LYS A 8 5.76 -5.46 -7.12
CA LYS A 8 6.25 -5.37 -5.76
C LYS A 8 6.94 -4.03 -5.50
N TRP A 9 6.65 -3.46 -4.35
CA TRP A 9 7.12 -2.14 -3.93
C TRP A 9 7.64 -2.23 -2.51
N SER A 10 8.83 -1.70 -2.23
CA SER A 10 9.44 -1.71 -0.90
C SER A 10 9.60 -0.29 -0.38
N GLN A 11 9.23 -0.07 0.88
CA GLN A 11 9.27 1.21 1.54
C GLN A 11 10.72 1.68 1.67
N ASN A 12 10.98 2.90 1.21
CA ASN A 12 12.32 3.47 1.18
C ASN A 12 12.90 3.65 2.58
N GLU A 13 14.24 3.61 2.65
CA GLU A 13 15.03 3.94 3.84
C GLU A 13 14.65 5.31 4.45
N GLY A 14 14.80 5.44 5.78
CA GLY A 14 14.55 6.69 6.51
C GLY A 14 13.08 6.96 6.87
N GLN A 15 12.18 6.02 6.60
CA GLN A 15 10.79 6.03 7.06
C GLN A 15 10.59 5.01 8.21
N ASP A 16 9.40 4.97 8.82
CA ASP A 16 9.14 4.16 10.02
C ASP A 16 9.38 2.65 9.84
N TYR A 17 9.10 2.13 8.64
CA TYR A 17 9.19 0.68 8.34
C TYR A 17 9.98 0.44 7.04
N PRO A 18 11.29 0.77 7.00
CA PRO A 18 12.09 0.61 5.80
C PRO A 18 12.17 -0.88 5.43
N GLY A 19 11.91 -1.21 4.17
CA GLY A 19 11.85 -2.59 3.71
C GLY A 19 10.48 -3.28 3.87
N LEU A 20 9.47 -2.65 4.51
CA LEU A 20 8.09 -3.10 4.40
C LEU A 20 7.69 -3.08 2.92
N TRP A 21 7.07 -4.15 2.44
CA TRP A 21 6.73 -4.26 1.02
C TRP A 21 5.26 -4.57 0.81
N PHE A 22 4.76 -4.12 -0.35
CA PHE A 22 3.48 -4.53 -0.94
C PHE A 22 3.74 -5.25 -2.27
N ASP A 23 2.94 -6.25 -2.59
CA ASP A 23 2.89 -6.94 -3.88
C ASP A 23 1.44 -6.89 -4.38
N PHE A 24 1.18 -5.98 -5.31
CA PHE A 24 -0.14 -5.77 -5.91
C PHE A 24 -0.29 -6.61 -7.17
N LYS A 25 -1.28 -7.52 -7.18
CA LYS A 25 -1.46 -8.48 -8.27
C LYS A 25 -2.58 -8.07 -9.24
N GLU A 26 -2.47 -8.57 -10.47
CA GLU A 26 -3.45 -8.31 -11.54
C GLU A 26 -4.87 -8.76 -11.18
N ASP A 27 -4.99 -9.85 -10.41
CA ASP A 27 -6.26 -10.43 -9.97
C ASP A 27 -6.99 -9.59 -8.89
N GLY A 28 -6.40 -8.47 -8.45
CA GLY A 28 -6.95 -7.61 -7.40
C GLY A 28 -6.66 -8.10 -5.99
N SER A 29 -5.81 -9.11 -5.81
CA SER A 29 -5.24 -9.45 -4.50
C SER A 29 -3.94 -8.70 -4.24
N PHE A 30 -3.62 -8.48 -2.97
CA PHE A 30 -2.32 -7.98 -2.56
C PHE A 30 -1.73 -8.84 -1.43
N LYS A 31 -0.41 -8.83 -1.35
CA LYS A 31 0.33 -9.26 -0.17
C LYS A 31 1.15 -8.09 0.35
N ALA A 32 1.37 -8.06 1.65
CA ALA A 32 2.36 -7.20 2.26
C ALA A 32 3.19 -8.00 3.26
N GLY A 33 4.39 -7.50 3.54
CA GLY A 33 5.23 -8.12 4.53
C GLY A 33 6.31 -7.20 5.05
N TYR A 34 6.76 -7.50 6.26
CA TYR A 34 7.91 -6.85 6.87
C TYR A 34 8.72 -7.88 7.64
N GLU A 35 9.79 -8.34 7.02
CA GLU A 35 10.60 -9.48 7.48
C GLU A 35 11.23 -9.22 8.85
N ALA A 36 11.69 -7.99 9.10
CA ALA A 36 12.32 -7.61 10.37
C ALA A 36 11.41 -7.82 11.59
N MET A 37 10.09 -7.86 11.39
CA MET A 37 9.09 -8.11 12.43
C MET A 37 8.30 -9.41 12.24
N GLY A 38 8.64 -10.24 11.24
CA GLY A 38 7.87 -11.44 10.90
C GLY A 38 6.41 -11.15 10.54
N ILE A 39 6.15 -9.98 9.95
CA ILE A 39 4.79 -9.57 9.56
C ILE A 39 4.51 -10.09 8.15
N GLU A 40 3.35 -10.72 8.00
CA GLU A 40 2.70 -11.00 6.74
C GLU A 40 1.26 -10.51 6.81
N SER A 41 0.78 -9.91 5.72
CA SER A 41 -0.60 -9.48 5.59
C SER A 41 -1.07 -9.49 4.15
N GLY A 42 -2.37 -9.33 3.94
CA GLY A 42 -2.91 -9.23 2.60
C GLY A 42 -4.43 -9.24 2.56
N GLY A 43 -4.93 -9.23 1.34
CA GLY A 43 -6.35 -9.13 1.06
C GLY A 43 -6.58 -8.68 -0.37
N THR A 44 -7.54 -7.79 -0.59
CA THR A 44 -7.89 -7.28 -1.92
C THR A 44 -7.62 -5.79 -2.05
N TRP A 45 -7.43 -5.35 -3.29
CA TRP A 45 -7.25 -3.95 -3.62
C TRP A 45 -7.96 -3.58 -4.93
N THR A 46 -8.35 -2.32 -5.04
CA THR A 46 -8.83 -1.71 -6.27
C THR A 46 -8.23 -0.33 -6.42
N ALA A 47 -8.13 0.16 -7.65
CA ALA A 47 -7.65 1.51 -7.92
C ALA A 47 -8.40 2.12 -9.11
N GLU A 48 -8.77 3.40 -8.95
CA GLU A 48 -9.41 4.21 -9.98
C GLU A 48 -8.84 5.62 -9.92
N GLY A 49 -8.38 6.15 -11.07
CA GLY A 49 -7.67 7.43 -11.08
C GLY A 49 -6.39 7.35 -10.23
N ASN A 50 -6.26 8.28 -9.29
CA ASN A 50 -5.20 8.36 -8.28
C ASN A 50 -5.65 7.81 -6.91
N LYS A 51 -6.76 7.08 -6.85
CA LYS A 51 -7.35 6.57 -5.61
C LYS A 51 -7.16 5.06 -5.51
N ILE A 52 -6.90 4.58 -4.30
CA ILE A 52 -6.70 3.16 -4.00
C ILE A 52 -7.50 2.76 -2.76
N ASP A 53 -8.13 1.59 -2.84
CA ASP A 53 -8.85 0.96 -1.74
C ASP A 53 -8.21 -0.38 -1.44
N MET A 54 -8.04 -0.70 -0.17
CA MET A 54 -7.48 -1.96 0.28
C MET A 54 -8.35 -2.54 1.38
N ASP A 55 -8.71 -3.82 1.25
CA ASP A 55 -9.42 -4.59 2.25
C ASP A 55 -8.49 -5.68 2.76
N GLN A 56 -7.88 -5.45 3.92
CA GLN A 56 -6.94 -6.38 4.55
C GLN A 56 -7.73 -7.42 5.35
N THR A 57 -7.71 -8.67 4.88
CA THR A 57 -8.47 -9.77 5.48
C THR A 57 -7.61 -10.68 6.36
N TYR A 58 -6.29 -10.55 6.29
CA TYR A 58 -5.37 -11.20 7.21
C TYR A 58 -4.15 -10.32 7.52
N HIS A 59 -3.62 -10.47 8.74
CA HIS A 59 -2.39 -9.84 9.21
C HIS A 59 -1.86 -10.64 10.40
N THR A 60 -0.55 -10.84 10.53
CA THR A 60 0.08 -11.62 11.63
C THR A 60 -0.43 -11.23 13.02
N PHE A 61 -0.58 -9.92 13.28
CA PHE A 61 -1.08 -9.38 14.56
C PHE A 61 -2.60 -9.13 14.63
N GLY A 62 -3.38 -9.62 13.67
CA GLY A 62 -4.84 -9.48 13.68
C GLY A 62 -5.39 -8.12 13.27
N PHE A 63 -4.54 -7.21 12.77
CA PHE A 63 -4.97 -5.93 12.21
C PHE A 63 -5.64 -6.16 10.85
N ILE A 64 -6.96 -6.30 10.84
CA ILE A 64 -7.77 -6.43 9.62
C ILE A 64 -8.65 -5.20 9.44
N GLY A 65 -9.10 -4.95 8.22
CA GLY A 65 -10.03 -3.87 7.91
C GLY A 65 -9.73 -3.15 6.61
N LYS A 66 -10.56 -2.13 6.35
CA LYS A 66 -10.49 -1.33 5.14
C LYS A 66 -9.68 -0.08 5.34
N THR A 67 -8.81 0.19 4.38
CA THR A 67 -8.06 1.43 4.25
C THR A 67 -8.28 2.02 2.87
N ILE A 68 -8.33 3.34 2.80
CA ILE A 68 -8.54 4.10 1.58
C ILE A 68 -7.44 5.14 1.46
N GLY A 69 -7.08 5.50 0.22
CA GLY A 69 -5.95 6.40 0.03
C GLY A 69 -5.85 7.01 -1.35
N ILE A 70 -4.75 7.72 -1.54
CA ILE A 70 -4.31 8.27 -2.82
C ILE A 70 -2.89 7.82 -3.12
N PHE A 71 -2.58 7.71 -4.41
CA PHE A 71 -1.26 7.31 -4.86
C PHE A 71 -0.82 8.07 -6.10
N GLU A 72 0.49 8.13 -6.29
CA GLU A 72 1.15 8.70 -7.47
C GLU A 72 2.36 7.83 -7.80
N ILE A 73 2.59 7.59 -9.09
CA ILE A 73 3.72 6.79 -9.57
C ILE A 73 4.53 7.61 -10.55
N GLU A 74 5.82 7.74 -10.28
CA GLU A 74 6.80 8.40 -11.13
C GLU A 74 7.98 7.44 -11.37
N GLY A 75 7.99 6.80 -12.55
CA GLY A 75 8.99 5.77 -12.86
C GLY A 75 8.88 4.59 -11.89
N ASP A 76 9.97 4.32 -11.17
CA ASP A 76 10.05 3.24 -10.17
C ASP A 76 9.73 3.71 -8.74
N GLN A 77 9.22 4.94 -8.57
CA GLN A 77 8.78 5.45 -7.27
C GLN A 77 7.25 5.44 -7.15
N LEU A 78 6.77 4.90 -6.05
CA LEU A 78 5.38 4.96 -5.62
C LEU A 78 5.28 5.86 -4.39
N LYS A 79 4.46 6.89 -4.47
CA LYS A 79 4.04 7.73 -3.35
C LYS A 79 2.63 7.32 -2.96
N LEU A 80 2.45 6.91 -1.71
CA LEU A 80 1.21 6.29 -1.24
C LEU A 80 0.83 6.86 0.13
N GLU A 81 -0.41 7.32 0.27
CA GLU A 81 -0.98 7.74 1.54
C GLU A 81 -2.30 7.02 1.78
N MET A 82 -2.35 6.25 2.87
CA MET A 82 -3.49 5.42 3.26
C MET A 82 -3.99 5.86 4.63
N VAL A 83 -5.30 5.86 4.81
CA VAL A 83 -6.00 6.11 6.07
C VAL A 83 -7.08 5.06 6.30
N SER A 84 -7.59 4.96 7.53
CA SER A 84 -8.79 4.16 7.78
C SER A 84 -10.00 4.80 7.09
N GLU A 85 -10.99 3.97 6.75
CA GLU A 85 -12.22 4.44 6.11
C GLU A 85 -12.95 5.52 6.92
N GLU A 86 -12.87 5.47 8.25
CA GLU A 86 -13.49 6.43 9.19
C GLU A 86 -12.90 7.85 9.09
N VAL A 87 -11.63 7.99 8.73
CA VAL A 87 -10.97 9.30 8.58
C VAL A 87 -11.42 10.00 7.28
N GLY A 88 -11.84 9.22 6.28
CA GLY A 88 -12.16 9.72 4.95
C GLY A 88 -10.92 9.89 4.06
N ARG A 89 -11.09 9.70 2.75
CA ARG A 89 -9.97 9.69 1.80
C ARG A 89 -9.28 11.07 1.74
N PRO A 90 -7.95 11.14 1.80
CA PRO A 90 -7.22 12.39 1.56
C PRO A 90 -7.49 12.93 0.17
N GLU A 91 -7.68 14.25 0.06
CA GLU A 91 -7.79 14.93 -1.25
C GLU A 91 -6.42 15.30 -1.82
N THR A 92 -5.41 15.47 -0.97
CA THR A 92 -4.03 15.81 -1.31
C THR A 92 -3.07 15.10 -0.36
N PHE A 93 -1.80 14.99 -0.75
CA PHE A 93 -0.78 14.36 0.09
C PHE A 93 -0.41 15.25 1.28
N GLY A 94 -0.46 14.69 2.49
CA GLY A 94 -0.01 15.31 3.73
C GLY A 94 1.28 14.68 4.24
N ALA A 95 1.24 13.37 4.51
CA ALA A 95 2.38 12.59 5.00
C ALA A 95 2.49 11.24 4.27
N PRO A 96 2.75 11.26 2.95
CA PRO A 96 2.80 10.05 2.15
C PRO A 96 4.05 9.23 2.45
N LEU A 97 3.90 7.91 2.34
CA LEU A 97 5.00 6.98 2.35
C LEU A 97 5.54 6.78 0.92
N LEU A 98 6.85 6.65 0.80
CA LEU A 98 7.56 6.45 -0.46
C LEU A 98 8.07 5.01 -0.57
N TYR A 99 7.84 4.41 -1.74
CA TYR A 99 8.25 3.05 -2.06
C TYR A 99 9.00 3.04 -3.39
N THR A 100 9.87 2.05 -3.55
CA THR A 100 10.61 1.78 -4.78
C THR A 100 10.23 0.41 -5.32
N LYS A 101 10.07 0.30 -6.64
CA LYS A 101 9.75 -0.97 -7.31
C LYS A 101 10.90 -1.98 -7.19
N ILE A 102 10.59 -3.25 -6.94
CA ILE A 102 11.56 -4.36 -6.79
C ILE A 102 11.15 -5.63 -7.55
#